data_AF-A0A5P9Q183-F1
#
_entry.id   AF-A0A5P9Q183-F1
#
_cell.length_a   1.000
_cell.length_b   1.000
_cell.length_c   1.000
_cell.angle_alpha   90.00
_cell.angle_beta   90.00
_cell.angle_gamma   90.00
#
_symmetry.space_group_name_H-M   'P 1'
#
loop_
_entity.id
_entity.type
_entity.pdbx_description
1 polymer ?
#
loop_
_entity_poly.entity_id
_entity_poly.type
_entity_poly.pdbx_seq_one_letter_code
_entity_poly.pdbx_strand_id
1 'polypeptide(L)'
;MVIAHRAEISLNTLLAAMRWTGYEEPHLVFAGGERYVPPTAAIGLDNAAMDELRECGFLANKGKRFTGDFEDTLHLLNRPPIEYFAHVRTSDESYEILVAGHDRTAVVAVRQDERVWLKPYRGKNTAALLVDHLPDFPAANFTPFTVPRHEITEPNTVTGIYDEKRTRSPEVKELEEIFSVPEYGSGLLHAAKRDHRGNRRQAPVGLSYLDIDAGRVGLTSGGPRGNEHIVVLPGDRTRLSEKVASLGASPH
;
A
#
# COMPACT_ATOMS: atom_id res chain seq x y z
N MET A 1 -17.66 -0.41 15.92
CA MET A 1 -16.42 -0.25 16.69
C MET A 1 -15.46 -1.32 16.24
N VAL A 2 -14.25 -1.00 15.80
CA VAL A 2 -13.27 -2.04 15.38
C VAL A 2 -12.59 -2.69 16.60
N ILE A 3 -11.82 -3.77 16.37
CA ILE A 3 -11.09 -4.50 17.41
C ILE A 3 -10.41 -3.57 18.43
N ALA A 4 -10.40 -3.98 19.70
CA ALA A 4 -9.86 -3.13 20.77
C ALA A 4 -8.33 -3.23 20.96
N HIS A 5 -7.72 -4.34 20.52
CA HIS A 5 -6.32 -4.66 20.74
C HIS A 5 -5.65 -5.16 19.45
N ARG A 6 -4.31 -5.15 19.44
CA ARG A 6 -3.53 -5.76 18.36
C ARG A 6 -3.76 -7.28 18.36
N ALA A 7 -3.85 -7.87 17.18
CA ALA A 7 -3.94 -9.32 17.02
C ALA A 7 -3.06 -9.79 15.87
N GLU A 8 -2.66 -11.05 15.95
CA GLU A 8 -1.95 -11.76 14.90
C GLU A 8 -2.74 -13.02 14.60
N ILE A 9 -3.05 -13.23 13.32
CA ILE A 9 -3.76 -14.42 12.83
C ILE A 9 -3.11 -14.88 11.54
N SER A 10 -3.32 -16.14 11.16
CA SER A 10 -2.93 -16.59 9.84
C SER A 10 -3.74 -15.92 8.73
N LEU A 11 -3.14 -15.76 7.56
CA LEU A 11 -3.80 -15.25 6.36
C LEU A 11 -5.03 -16.10 6.01
N ASN A 12 -4.90 -17.43 6.10
CA ASN A 12 -6.01 -18.35 5.88
C ASN A 12 -7.18 -18.11 6.83
N THR A 13 -6.92 -17.86 8.11
CA THR A 13 -7.97 -17.53 9.09
C THR A 13 -8.67 -16.23 8.77
N LEU A 14 -7.93 -15.19 8.38
CA LEU A 14 -8.55 -13.92 7.95
C LEU A 14 -9.43 -14.13 6.71
N LEU A 15 -8.92 -14.82 5.69
CA LEU A 15 -9.65 -15.09 4.44
C LEU A 15 -10.89 -15.97 4.69
N ALA A 16 -10.80 -16.96 5.59
CA ALA A 16 -11.94 -17.76 6.02
C ALA A 16 -13.00 -16.90 6.71
N ALA A 17 -12.59 -16.03 7.64
CA ALA A 17 -13.50 -15.10 8.31
C ALA A 17 -14.20 -14.16 7.33
N MET A 18 -13.48 -13.59 6.36
CA MET A 18 -14.05 -12.75 5.30
C MET A 18 -15.10 -13.51 4.48
N ARG A 19 -14.76 -14.72 4.02
CA ARG A 19 -15.67 -15.59 3.27
C ARG A 19 -16.93 -15.95 4.05
N TRP A 20 -16.80 -16.32 5.33
CA TRP A 20 -17.94 -16.64 6.19
C TRP A 20 -18.87 -15.44 6.41
N THR A 21 -18.37 -14.21 6.28
CA THR A 21 -19.17 -12.98 6.30
C THR A 21 -19.68 -12.52 4.91
N GLY A 22 -19.44 -13.30 3.85
CA GLY A 22 -19.91 -13.02 2.50
C GLY A 22 -19.02 -12.10 1.67
N TYR A 23 -17.76 -11.89 2.07
CA TYR A 23 -16.76 -11.21 1.24
C TYR A 23 -15.92 -12.24 0.50
N GLU A 24 -16.22 -12.44 -0.78
CA GLU A 24 -15.54 -13.43 -1.65
C GLU A 24 -14.29 -12.86 -2.32
N GLU A 25 -14.20 -11.54 -2.47
CA GLU A 25 -13.06 -10.85 -3.09
C GLU A 25 -12.32 -10.03 -2.01
N PRO A 26 -11.28 -10.59 -1.37
CA PRO A 26 -10.50 -9.86 -0.39
C PRO A 26 -9.71 -8.73 -1.04
N HIS A 27 -9.31 -7.73 -0.25
CA HIS A 27 -8.45 -6.66 -0.72
C HIS A 27 -7.13 -7.23 -1.29
N LEU A 28 -6.57 -6.60 -2.33
CA LEU A 28 -5.37 -7.09 -3.05
C LEU A 28 -4.13 -7.29 -2.17
N VAL A 29 -4.06 -6.59 -1.02
CA VAL A 29 -3.03 -6.79 0.02
C VAL A 29 -3.04 -8.22 0.58
N PHE A 30 -4.19 -8.88 0.58
CA PHE A 30 -4.37 -10.26 1.01
C PHE A 30 -4.36 -11.26 -0.16
N ALA A 31 -4.20 -10.79 -1.41
CA ALA A 31 -4.23 -11.64 -2.60
C ALA A 31 -2.96 -12.50 -2.71
N GLY A 32 -3.08 -13.69 -3.30
CA GLY A 32 -1.99 -14.68 -3.38
C GLY A 32 -1.90 -15.63 -2.18
N GLY A 33 -2.76 -15.47 -1.17
CA GLY A 33 -3.01 -16.47 -0.12
C GLY A 33 -4.02 -17.56 -0.53
N GLU A 34 -4.73 -17.38 -1.64
CA GLU A 34 -5.70 -18.34 -2.18
C GLU A 34 -4.96 -19.56 -2.76
N ARG A 35 -4.60 -20.50 -1.90
CA ARG A 35 -4.12 -21.81 -2.32
C ARG A 35 -5.32 -22.65 -2.72
N TYR A 36 -5.20 -23.46 -3.77
CA TYR A 36 -6.18 -24.51 -4.02
C TYR A 36 -6.22 -25.45 -2.80
N VAL A 37 -7.33 -25.41 -2.07
CA VAL A 37 -7.57 -26.29 -0.93
C VAL A 37 -8.46 -27.44 -1.40
N PRO A 38 -7.96 -28.69 -1.40
CA PRO A 38 -8.80 -29.85 -1.69
C PRO A 38 -10.01 -29.90 -0.74
N PRO A 39 -11.20 -30.31 -1.19
CA PRO A 39 -12.40 -30.36 -0.34
C PRO A 39 -12.22 -31.16 0.96
N THR A 40 -11.34 -32.17 0.95
CA THR A 40 -11.00 -32.99 2.13
C THR A 40 -10.15 -32.27 3.16
N ALA A 41 -9.35 -31.27 2.75
CA ALA A 41 -8.53 -30.43 3.62
C ALA A 41 -9.29 -29.20 4.12
N ALA A 42 -10.36 -28.78 3.42
CA ALA A 42 -11.14 -27.59 3.75
C ALA A 42 -11.73 -27.64 5.17
N ILE A 43 -12.26 -28.80 5.59
CA ILE A 43 -12.80 -28.98 6.95
C ILE A 43 -11.72 -28.78 8.01
N GLY A 44 -10.53 -29.33 7.78
CA GLY A 44 -9.40 -29.18 8.72
C GLY A 44 -8.93 -27.73 8.83
N LEU A 45 -8.87 -27.02 7.70
CA LEU A 45 -8.46 -25.62 7.66
C LEU A 45 -9.50 -24.70 8.31
N ASP A 46 -10.79 -24.95 8.06
CA ASP A 46 -11.89 -24.21 8.69
C ASP A 46 -11.91 -24.44 10.21
N ASN A 47 -11.66 -25.67 10.68
CA ASN A 47 -11.54 -25.95 12.12
C ASN A 47 -10.35 -25.22 12.73
N ALA A 48 -9.18 -25.26 12.09
CA ALA A 48 -7.99 -24.55 12.55
C ALA A 48 -8.23 -23.03 12.61
N ALA A 49 -8.92 -22.47 11.62
CA ALA A 49 -9.30 -21.06 11.62
C ALA A 49 -10.27 -20.71 12.76
N MET A 50 -11.27 -21.57 13.02
CA MET A 50 -12.18 -21.38 14.15
C MET A 50 -11.45 -21.45 15.51
N ASP A 51 -10.47 -22.32 15.64
CA ASP A 51 -9.67 -22.45 16.86
C ASP A 51 -8.78 -21.21 17.07
N GLU A 52 -8.08 -20.74 16.03
CA GLU A 52 -7.26 -19.52 16.08
C GLU A 52 -8.12 -18.27 16.40
N LEU A 53 -9.31 -18.13 15.80
CA LEU A 53 -10.24 -17.04 16.13
C LEU A 53 -10.75 -17.12 17.58
N ARG A 54 -10.94 -18.33 18.12
CA ARG A 54 -11.33 -18.52 19.51
C ARG A 54 -10.23 -18.09 20.47
N GLU A 55 -8.99 -18.48 20.19
CA GLU A 55 -7.81 -18.12 20.97
C GLU A 55 -7.57 -16.61 20.97
N CYS A 56 -7.81 -15.94 19.84
CA CYS A 56 -7.76 -14.49 19.71
C CYS A 56 -8.95 -13.75 20.33
N GLY A 57 -9.95 -14.47 20.86
CA GLY A 57 -11.15 -13.87 21.47
C GLY A 57 -12.10 -13.21 20.47
N PHE A 58 -11.99 -13.53 19.18
CA PHE A 58 -12.84 -13.00 18.11
C PHE A 58 -14.16 -13.75 17.93
N LEU A 59 -14.42 -14.76 18.75
CA LEU A 59 -15.70 -15.46 18.78
C LEU A 59 -16.49 -15.16 20.06
N ALA A 60 -17.76 -14.80 19.88
CA ALA A 60 -18.76 -14.61 20.92
C ALA A 60 -19.73 -15.81 21.01
N ASN A 61 -20.63 -15.78 22.00
CA ASN A 61 -21.72 -16.73 22.17
C ASN A 61 -21.27 -18.21 22.12
N LYS A 62 -20.30 -18.56 22.98
CA LYS A 62 -19.69 -19.91 23.03
C LYS A 62 -19.07 -20.37 21.70
N GLY A 63 -18.50 -19.45 20.92
CA GLY A 63 -17.83 -19.79 19.67
C GLY A 63 -18.75 -19.82 18.45
N LYS A 64 -20.00 -19.36 18.56
CA LYS A 64 -21.01 -19.49 17.49
C LYS A 64 -21.10 -18.29 16.54
N ARG A 65 -20.55 -17.15 16.93
CA ARG A 65 -20.60 -15.90 16.17
C ARG A 65 -19.29 -15.15 16.36
N PHE A 66 -18.96 -14.25 15.45
CA PHE A 66 -17.89 -13.31 15.70
C PHE A 66 -18.28 -12.31 16.80
N THR A 67 -17.29 -11.71 17.43
CA THR A 67 -17.53 -10.52 18.24
C THR A 67 -17.91 -9.35 17.32
N GLY A 68 -18.77 -8.45 17.79
CA GLY A 68 -19.23 -7.33 16.96
C GLY A 68 -18.09 -6.42 16.50
N ASP A 69 -17.03 -6.30 17.29
CA ASP A 69 -15.86 -5.51 16.92
C ASP A 69 -14.97 -6.15 15.85
N PHE A 70 -14.93 -7.48 15.81
CA PHE A 70 -14.28 -8.22 14.74
C PHE A 70 -15.12 -8.20 13.46
N GLU A 71 -16.45 -8.34 13.54
CA GLU A 71 -17.34 -8.18 12.37
C GLU A 71 -17.17 -6.80 11.73
N ASP A 72 -17.16 -5.74 12.54
CA ASP A 72 -16.92 -4.37 12.07
C ASP A 72 -15.52 -4.21 11.44
N THR A 73 -14.53 -4.94 11.95
CA THR A 73 -13.16 -4.96 11.39
C THR A 73 -13.12 -5.65 10.03
N LEU A 74 -13.77 -6.81 9.90
CA LEU A 74 -13.91 -7.52 8.62
C LEU A 74 -14.65 -6.65 7.59
N HIS A 75 -15.73 -5.99 8.00
CA HIS A 75 -16.45 -5.06 7.14
C HIS A 75 -15.55 -3.91 6.69
N LEU A 76 -14.79 -3.30 7.60
CA LEU A 76 -13.91 -2.17 7.30
C LEU A 76 -12.77 -2.56 6.35
N LEU A 77 -12.17 -3.73 6.51
CA LEU A 77 -11.09 -4.23 5.65
C LEU A 77 -11.57 -4.56 4.23
N ASN A 78 -12.81 -5.06 4.08
CA ASN A 78 -13.35 -5.44 2.76
C ASN A 78 -14.01 -4.26 2.03
N ARG A 79 -14.65 -3.35 2.78
CA ARG A 79 -15.36 -2.20 2.21
C ARG A 79 -14.92 -0.89 2.86
N PRO A 80 -13.63 -0.55 2.83
CA PRO A 80 -13.17 0.70 3.39
C PRO A 80 -13.76 1.89 2.64
N PRO A 81 -14.21 2.94 3.34
CA PRO A 81 -14.65 4.18 2.70
C PRO A 81 -13.47 4.89 2.03
N ILE A 82 -12.30 4.84 2.67
CA ILE A 82 -11.00 5.24 2.13
C ILE A 82 -9.96 4.23 2.62
N GLU A 83 -9.03 3.91 1.75
CA GLU A 83 -7.93 3.00 2.03
C GLU A 83 -6.62 3.56 1.47
N TYR A 84 -5.55 3.31 2.23
CA TYR A 84 -4.18 3.53 1.82
C TYR A 84 -3.47 2.21 1.94
N PHE A 85 -2.74 1.80 0.91
CA PHE A 85 -2.07 0.51 0.92
C PHE A 85 -0.71 0.60 0.26
N ALA A 86 0.19 -0.27 0.70
CA ALA A 86 1.54 -0.33 0.18
C ALA A 86 2.00 -1.77 -0.02
N HIS A 87 2.85 -1.96 -1.02
CA HIS A 87 3.75 -3.11 -1.10
C HIS A 87 5.15 -2.62 -0.78
N VAL A 88 5.80 -3.25 0.19
CA VAL A 88 7.13 -2.90 0.67
C VAL A 88 8.07 -4.07 0.40
N ARG A 89 9.29 -3.75 -0.05
CA ARG A 89 10.38 -4.69 -0.22
C ARG A 89 11.67 -4.08 0.32
N THR A 90 12.40 -4.86 1.09
CA THR A 90 13.76 -4.59 1.55
C THR A 90 14.69 -5.70 1.04
N SER A 91 15.96 -5.69 1.45
CA SER A 91 16.88 -6.81 1.18
C SER A 91 16.39 -8.13 1.76
N ASP A 92 15.74 -8.09 2.93
CA ASP A 92 15.47 -9.28 3.73
C ASP A 92 13.98 -9.63 3.82
N GLU A 93 13.10 -8.66 3.56
CA GLU A 93 11.66 -8.80 3.82
C GLU A 93 10.82 -8.16 2.72
N SER A 94 9.66 -8.76 2.45
CA SER A 94 8.59 -8.13 1.68
C SER A 94 7.26 -8.30 2.41
N TYR A 95 6.51 -7.22 2.49
CA TYR A 95 5.25 -7.19 3.20
C TYR A 95 4.28 -6.18 2.59
N GLU A 96 3.00 -6.41 2.80
CA GLU A 96 1.94 -5.52 2.37
C GLU A 96 1.28 -4.83 3.56
N ILE A 97 0.90 -3.57 3.37
CA ILE A 97 0.20 -2.77 4.38
C ILE A 97 -1.15 -2.36 3.80
N LEU A 98 -2.21 -2.48 4.59
CA LEU A 98 -3.52 -1.87 4.34
C LEU A 98 -3.93 -1.03 5.55
N VAL A 99 -4.12 0.26 5.33
CA VAL A 99 -4.80 1.16 6.27
C VAL A 99 -6.22 1.37 5.76
N ALA A 100 -7.18 0.71 6.40
CA ALA A 100 -8.59 0.77 6.07
C ALA A 100 -9.34 1.64 7.10
N GLY A 101 -10.01 2.70 6.65
CA GLY A 101 -10.88 3.51 7.50
C GLY A 101 -10.74 5.01 7.30
N HIS A 102 -11.50 5.79 8.08
CA HIS A 102 -11.62 7.24 7.92
C HIS A 102 -11.18 7.99 9.19
N ASP A 103 -11.23 9.32 9.15
CA ASP A 103 -10.94 10.17 10.31
C ASP A 103 -11.83 9.76 11.50
N ARG A 104 -11.21 9.14 12.52
CA ARG A 104 -11.72 8.64 13.83
C ARG A 104 -11.53 7.14 14.04
N THR A 105 -11.61 6.32 13.00
CA THR A 105 -11.52 4.86 13.13
C THR A 105 -10.84 4.27 11.91
N ALA A 106 -9.70 3.61 12.14
CA ALA A 106 -9.03 2.83 11.12
C ALA A 106 -8.49 1.52 11.71
N VAL A 107 -8.24 0.57 10.82
CA VAL A 107 -7.50 -0.67 11.11
C VAL A 107 -6.31 -0.71 10.16
N VAL A 108 -5.13 -0.97 10.72
CA VAL A 108 -3.95 -1.33 9.94
C VAL A 108 -3.89 -2.85 9.90
N ALA A 109 -3.81 -3.39 8.70
CA ALA A 109 -3.42 -4.77 8.47
C ALA A 109 -2.03 -4.78 7.83
N VAL A 110 -1.09 -5.49 8.44
CA VAL A 110 0.21 -5.80 7.83
C VAL A 110 0.21 -7.28 7.51
N ARG A 111 0.47 -7.63 6.26
CA ARG A 111 0.65 -9.01 5.82
C ARG A 111 2.11 -9.23 5.51
N GLN A 112 2.65 -10.32 6.06
CA GLN A 112 3.95 -10.85 5.68
C GLN A 112 3.78 -12.36 5.58
N ASP A 113 4.11 -12.92 4.41
CA ASP A 113 3.90 -14.34 4.11
C ASP A 113 2.45 -14.80 4.38
N GLU A 114 2.30 -15.74 5.32
CA GLU A 114 1.04 -16.38 5.75
C GLU A 114 0.51 -15.79 7.06
N ARG A 115 1.04 -14.66 7.52
CA ARG A 115 0.64 -13.99 8.77
C ARG A 115 0.08 -12.60 8.50
N VAL A 116 -0.92 -12.23 9.29
CA VAL A 116 -1.54 -10.91 9.26
C VAL A 116 -1.62 -10.34 10.66
N TRP A 117 -1.03 -9.17 10.84
CA TRP A 117 -1.15 -8.36 12.06
C TRP A 117 -2.24 -7.32 11.86
N LEU A 118 -3.22 -7.33 12.75
CA LEU A 118 -4.31 -6.35 12.79
C LEU A 118 -4.09 -5.41 13.97
N LYS A 119 -4.11 -4.11 13.71
CA LYS A 119 -3.94 -3.07 14.73
C LYS A 119 -5.03 -2.02 14.60
N PRO A 120 -5.83 -1.78 15.66
CA PRO A 120 -6.76 -0.68 15.64
C PRO A 120 -6.04 0.64 15.78
N TYR A 121 -6.55 1.65 15.10
CA TYR A 121 -6.06 3.02 15.20
C TYR A 121 -7.20 3.99 15.48
N ARG A 122 -6.97 4.83 16.49
CA ARG A 122 -7.85 5.94 16.88
C ARG A 122 -7.04 7.22 16.73
N GLY A 123 -7.25 7.91 15.63
CA GLY A 123 -6.52 9.14 15.34
C GLY A 123 -6.99 9.77 14.05
N LYS A 124 -6.35 10.89 13.72
CA LYS A 124 -6.49 11.54 12.42
C LYS A 124 -5.34 11.12 11.52
N ASN A 125 -5.46 11.41 10.23
CA ASN A 125 -4.39 11.27 9.23
C ASN A 125 -4.01 9.81 8.94
N THR A 126 -4.95 9.06 8.37
CA THR A 126 -4.73 7.67 7.93
C THR A 126 -3.67 7.53 6.83
N ALA A 127 -3.43 8.59 6.04
CA ALA A 127 -2.32 8.64 5.08
C ALA A 127 -0.95 8.59 5.78
N ALA A 128 -0.74 9.42 6.81
CA ALA A 128 0.49 9.38 7.59
C ALA A 128 0.69 8.05 8.32
N LEU A 129 -0.41 7.41 8.73
CA LEU A 129 -0.34 6.09 9.34
C LEU A 129 0.26 5.04 8.39
N LEU A 130 -0.01 5.10 7.08
CA LEU A 130 0.64 4.19 6.12
C LEU A 130 2.16 4.42 6.11
N VAL A 131 2.59 5.67 6.12
CA VAL A 131 4.01 6.06 6.09
C VAL A 131 4.72 5.65 7.40
N ASP A 132 4.04 5.70 8.53
CA ASP A 132 4.54 5.23 9.83
C ASP A 132 4.87 3.73 9.88
N HIS A 133 4.33 2.95 8.94
CA HIS A 133 4.57 1.52 8.83
C HIS A 133 5.64 1.16 7.77
N LEU A 134 6.26 2.16 7.13
CA LEU A 134 7.42 1.93 6.27
C LEU A 134 8.69 1.67 7.10
N PRO A 135 9.70 1.00 6.52
CA PRO A 135 11.00 0.85 7.19
C PRO A 135 11.59 2.23 7.50
N ASP A 136 12.27 2.36 8.64
CA ASP A 136 12.98 3.59 8.98
C ASP A 136 14.18 3.77 8.04
N PHE A 137 14.21 4.88 7.32
CA PHE A 137 15.29 5.22 6.39
C PHE A 137 15.38 6.74 6.27
N PRO A 138 16.57 7.34 6.41
CA PRO A 138 16.73 8.78 6.36
C PRO A 138 16.37 9.32 4.98
N ALA A 139 15.75 10.50 4.90
CA ALA A 139 15.43 11.12 3.63
C ALA A 139 16.69 11.56 2.88
N ALA A 140 16.67 11.43 1.55
CA ALA A 140 17.74 11.97 0.72
C ALA A 140 17.74 13.50 0.72
N ASN A 141 18.94 14.09 0.65
CA ASN A 141 19.13 15.54 0.75
C ASN A 141 19.31 16.19 -0.62
N PHE A 142 18.22 16.64 -1.23
CA PHE A 142 18.22 17.36 -2.50
C PHE A 142 16.98 18.26 -2.62
N THR A 143 16.97 19.13 -3.63
CA THR A 143 15.79 19.97 -3.92
C THR A 143 14.82 19.19 -4.81
N PRO A 144 13.53 19.07 -4.47
CA PRO A 144 12.56 18.40 -5.33
C PRO A 144 12.58 18.95 -6.75
N PHE A 145 12.53 18.06 -7.74
CA PHE A 145 12.55 18.42 -9.16
C PHE A 145 11.54 17.60 -9.96
N THR A 146 11.31 18.00 -11.21
CA THR A 146 10.33 17.37 -12.10
C THR A 146 10.96 17.10 -13.45
N VAL A 147 10.76 15.88 -13.96
CA VAL A 147 11.29 15.44 -15.25
C VAL A 147 10.13 15.17 -16.21
N PRO A 148 10.03 15.87 -17.35
CA PRO A 148 9.04 15.55 -18.37
C PRO A 148 9.27 14.14 -18.93
N ARG A 149 8.20 13.36 -19.10
CA ARG A 149 8.31 11.94 -19.49
C ARG A 149 8.88 11.76 -20.91
N HIS A 150 8.70 12.74 -21.79
CA HIS A 150 9.25 12.72 -23.14
C HIS A 150 10.79 12.80 -23.12
N GLU A 151 11.40 13.54 -22.19
CA GLU A 151 12.87 13.64 -22.05
C GLU A 151 13.51 12.33 -21.59
N ILE A 152 12.74 11.45 -20.92
CA ILE A 152 13.19 10.12 -20.47
C ILE A 152 13.09 9.09 -21.61
N THR A 153 12.02 9.16 -22.39
CA THR A 153 11.65 8.11 -23.37
C THR A 153 12.33 8.30 -24.72
N GLU A 154 12.63 9.55 -25.10
CA GLU A 154 13.28 9.85 -26.37
C GLU A 154 14.77 9.42 -26.31
N PRO A 155 15.19 8.43 -27.12
CA PRO A 155 16.61 8.13 -27.24
C PRO A 155 17.33 9.37 -27.79
N ASN A 156 18.52 9.66 -27.25
CA ASN A 156 19.44 10.70 -27.74
C ASN A 156 19.95 10.35 -29.16
N THR A 157 19.03 10.27 -30.12
CA THR A 157 19.29 9.82 -31.47
C THR A 157 19.65 11.04 -32.28
N VAL A 158 20.92 11.15 -32.64
CA VAL A 158 21.37 12.09 -33.66
C VAL A 158 20.86 11.56 -34.99
N THR A 159 19.74 12.10 -35.47
CA THR A 159 19.13 11.68 -36.75
C THR A 159 19.71 12.39 -37.97
N GLY A 160 20.55 13.42 -37.78
CA GLY A 160 21.22 14.12 -38.86
C GLY A 160 22.55 14.74 -38.48
N ILE A 161 23.41 14.99 -39.49
CA ILE A 161 24.72 15.67 -39.37
C ILE A 161 24.56 17.12 -38.85
N TYR A 162 23.34 17.66 -38.86
CA TYR A 162 22.97 19.00 -38.38
C TYR A 162 22.11 18.99 -37.10
N ASP A 163 21.82 17.82 -36.51
CA ASP A 163 21.13 17.77 -35.21
C ASP A 163 22.14 18.06 -34.11
N GLU A 164 22.01 19.22 -33.46
CA GLU A 164 22.69 19.48 -32.20
C GLU A 164 22.29 18.38 -31.20
N LYS A 165 23.26 17.73 -30.57
CA LYS A 165 22.99 16.80 -29.45
C LYS A 165 22.10 17.54 -28.45
N ARG A 166 20.82 17.14 -28.35
CA ARG A 166 19.96 17.58 -27.25
C ARG A 166 20.68 17.20 -25.96
N THR A 167 21.24 18.20 -25.30
CA THR A 167 21.91 17.99 -24.02
C THR A 167 20.80 17.68 -23.03
N ARG A 168 20.80 16.46 -22.49
CA ARG A 168 19.86 16.07 -21.44
C ARG A 168 19.91 17.09 -20.30
N SER A 169 18.73 17.47 -19.82
CA SER A 169 18.57 18.38 -18.69
C SER A 169 19.30 17.83 -17.45
N PRO A 170 19.81 18.71 -16.56
CA PRO A 170 20.41 18.28 -15.30
C PRO A 170 19.49 17.35 -14.51
N GLU A 171 18.19 17.61 -14.50
CA GLU A 171 17.16 16.85 -13.80
C GLU A 171 17.01 15.42 -14.34
N VAL A 172 17.12 15.22 -15.66
CA VAL A 172 17.15 13.87 -16.25
C VAL A 172 18.39 13.12 -15.79
N LYS A 173 19.56 13.77 -15.77
CA LYS A 173 20.80 13.11 -15.33
C LYS A 173 20.74 12.72 -13.85
N GLU A 174 20.18 13.59 -13.01
CA GLU A 174 19.99 13.31 -11.58
C GLU A 174 19.02 12.14 -11.36
N LEU A 175 17.92 12.08 -12.13
CA LEU A 175 17.00 10.93 -12.11
C LEU A 175 17.68 9.64 -12.57
N GLU A 176 18.51 9.69 -13.61
CA GLU A 176 19.27 8.53 -14.08
C GLU A 176 20.30 8.04 -13.06
N GLU A 177 20.94 8.96 -12.35
CA GLU A 177 21.88 8.64 -11.27
C GLU A 177 21.17 7.89 -10.13
N ILE A 178 19.99 8.37 -9.71
CA ILE A 178 19.14 7.71 -8.70
C ILE A 178 18.81 6.27 -9.10
N PHE A 179 18.54 6.00 -10.38
CA PHE A 179 18.24 4.64 -10.86
C PHE A 179 19.48 3.80 -11.16
N SER A 180 20.67 4.40 -11.20
CA SER A 180 21.93 3.70 -11.50
C SER A 180 22.60 3.09 -10.27
N VAL A 181 22.25 3.58 -9.07
CA VAL A 181 22.81 3.11 -7.80
C VAL A 181 22.01 1.92 -7.25
N PRO A 182 22.63 1.07 -6.40
CA PRO A 182 21.92 -0.01 -5.73
C PRO A 182 20.76 0.51 -4.85
N GLU A 183 19.63 -0.20 -4.87
CA GLU A 183 18.53 0.00 -3.93
C GLU A 183 18.64 -0.97 -2.74
N TYR A 184 18.40 -0.48 -1.53
CA TYR A 184 18.30 -1.26 -0.29
C TYR A 184 16.86 -1.62 0.07
N GLY A 185 15.91 -0.89 -0.51
CA GLY A 185 14.50 -1.07 -0.32
C GLY A 185 13.70 -0.23 -1.28
N SER A 186 12.47 -0.64 -1.52
CA SER A 186 11.53 0.09 -2.33
C SER A 186 10.11 -0.23 -1.90
N GLY A 187 9.20 0.67 -2.25
CA GLY A 187 7.79 0.41 -2.03
C GLY A 187 6.90 1.22 -2.94
N LEU A 188 5.68 0.72 -3.11
CA LEU A 188 4.66 1.33 -3.94
C LEU A 188 3.42 1.58 -3.09
N LEU A 189 3.09 2.87 -2.92
CA LEU A 189 1.99 3.36 -2.11
C LEU A 189 0.85 3.81 -3.01
N HIS A 190 -0.35 3.43 -2.62
CA HIS A 190 -1.58 3.73 -3.32
C HIS A 190 -2.66 4.22 -2.36
N ALA A 191 -3.68 4.84 -2.95
CA ALA A 191 -4.91 5.18 -2.25
C ALA A 191 -6.12 4.79 -3.12
N ALA A 192 -7.20 4.42 -2.47
CA ALA A 192 -8.50 4.29 -3.10
C ALA A 192 -9.59 4.77 -2.15
N LYS A 193 -10.73 5.14 -2.72
CA LYS A 193 -11.94 5.51 -1.96
C LYS A 193 -13.17 4.93 -2.60
N ARG A 194 -14.22 4.79 -1.81
CA ARG A 194 -15.54 4.45 -2.33
C ARG A 194 -16.34 5.73 -2.59
N ASP A 195 -17.00 5.79 -3.74
CA ASP A 195 -17.95 6.86 -4.03
C ASP A 195 -19.27 6.66 -3.27
N HIS A 196 -20.18 7.62 -3.37
CA HIS A 196 -21.48 7.57 -2.69
C HIS A 196 -22.39 6.41 -3.16
N ARG A 197 -22.04 5.73 -4.26
CA ARG A 197 -22.72 4.52 -4.76
C ARG A 197 -22.03 3.24 -4.29
N GLY A 198 -20.93 3.36 -3.53
CA GLY A 198 -20.15 2.25 -3.03
C GLY A 198 -19.11 1.71 -4.01
N ASN A 199 -18.92 2.34 -5.17
CA ASN A 199 -17.92 1.90 -6.15
C ASN A 199 -16.54 2.30 -5.68
N ARG A 200 -15.61 1.33 -5.66
CA ARG A 200 -14.20 1.59 -5.36
C ARG A 200 -13.55 2.30 -6.54
N ARG A 201 -12.87 3.41 -6.28
CA ARG A 201 -12.05 4.14 -7.24
C ARG A 201 -10.66 4.31 -6.67
N GLN A 202 -9.69 3.75 -7.37
CA GLN A 202 -8.28 3.84 -7.01
C GLN A 202 -7.65 5.04 -7.73
N ALA A 203 -6.70 5.70 -7.07
CA ALA A 203 -5.88 6.71 -7.71
C ALA A 203 -5.14 6.11 -8.92
N PRO A 204 -5.19 6.77 -10.10
CA PRO A 204 -4.60 6.23 -11.33
C PRO A 204 -3.07 6.15 -11.25
N VAL A 205 -2.46 6.93 -10.35
CA VAL A 205 -1.03 6.95 -10.09
C VAL A 205 -0.77 6.69 -8.61
N GLY A 206 0.32 5.98 -8.33
CA GLY A 206 0.84 5.77 -6.98
C GLY A 206 1.97 6.73 -6.63
N LEU A 207 2.51 6.52 -5.43
CA LEU A 207 3.78 7.08 -4.97
C LEU A 207 4.72 5.90 -4.75
N SER A 208 5.84 5.88 -5.47
CA SER A 208 6.92 4.94 -5.17
C SER A 208 7.94 5.59 -4.26
N TYR A 209 8.70 4.79 -3.52
CA TYR A 209 9.96 5.22 -2.93
C TYR A 209 11.08 4.23 -3.24
N LEU A 210 12.31 4.74 -3.21
CA LEU A 210 13.55 3.98 -3.30
C LEU A 210 14.45 4.39 -2.13
N ASP A 211 15.03 3.40 -1.47
CA ASP A 211 16.04 3.58 -0.43
C ASP A 211 17.41 3.33 -1.06
N ILE A 212 18.21 4.39 -1.19
CA ILE A 212 19.55 4.36 -1.80
C ILE A 212 20.57 4.93 -0.83
N ASP A 213 21.87 4.86 -1.14
CA ASP A 213 22.95 5.37 -0.27
C ASP A 213 22.74 6.84 0.14
N ALA A 214 22.17 7.65 -0.75
CA ALA A 214 21.91 9.06 -0.50
C ALA A 214 20.73 9.32 0.47
N GLY A 215 19.89 8.31 0.75
CA GLY A 215 18.66 8.43 1.51
C GLY A 215 17.42 7.96 0.72
N ARG A 216 16.24 8.03 1.34
CA ARG A 216 14.96 7.70 0.73
C ARG A 216 14.57 8.77 -0.29
N VAL A 217 14.20 8.34 -1.48
CA VAL A 217 13.70 9.17 -2.59
C VAL A 217 12.26 8.76 -2.88
N GLY A 218 11.35 9.73 -2.97
CA GLY A 218 9.96 9.52 -3.41
C GLY A 218 9.79 9.89 -4.89
N LEU A 219 9.04 9.07 -5.63
CA LEU A 219 8.76 9.25 -7.06
C LEU A 219 7.27 9.09 -7.37
N THR A 220 6.72 9.98 -8.18
CA THR A 220 5.31 9.91 -8.56
C THR A 220 5.09 10.52 -9.93
N SER A 221 4.27 9.87 -10.75
CA SER A 221 3.89 10.39 -12.06
C SER A 221 2.75 11.40 -11.93
N GLY A 222 2.77 12.44 -12.74
CA GLY A 222 1.73 13.46 -12.80
C GLY A 222 1.56 14.02 -14.22
N GLY A 223 0.60 14.94 -14.35
CA GLY A 223 0.33 15.65 -15.60
C GLY A 223 -0.74 14.99 -16.48
N PRO A 224 -1.36 15.78 -17.39
CA PRO A 224 -2.32 15.26 -18.36
C PRO A 224 -1.60 14.44 -19.45
N ARG A 225 -2.38 13.66 -20.19
CA ARG A 225 -1.86 12.89 -21.33
C ARG A 225 -1.15 13.81 -22.33
N GLY A 226 0.08 13.46 -22.72
CA GLY A 226 0.93 14.26 -23.61
C GLY A 226 1.76 15.35 -22.90
N ASN A 227 1.58 15.55 -21.59
CA ASN A 227 2.44 16.37 -20.75
C ASN A 227 2.71 15.68 -19.40
N GLU A 228 2.89 14.36 -19.46
CA GLU A 228 3.23 13.56 -18.30
C GLU A 228 4.63 13.91 -17.79
N HIS A 229 4.80 13.88 -16.48
CA HIS A 229 6.07 14.15 -15.82
C HIS A 229 6.25 13.25 -14.60
N ILE A 230 7.48 13.08 -14.16
CA ILE A 230 7.86 12.41 -12.92
C ILE A 230 8.27 13.49 -11.93
N VAL A 231 7.65 13.52 -10.76
CA VAL A 231 8.06 14.36 -9.64
C VAL A 231 8.95 13.52 -8.73
N VAL A 232 10.12 14.06 -8.41
CA VAL A 232 11.12 13.44 -7.53
C VAL A 232 11.24 14.32 -6.27
N LEU A 233 11.15 13.71 -5.10
CA LEU A 233 11.18 14.43 -3.82
C LEU A 233 11.98 13.67 -2.76
N PRO A 234 12.58 14.36 -1.78
CA PRO A 234 13.08 13.74 -0.56
C PRO A 234 11.99 12.89 0.10
N GLY A 235 12.32 11.65 0.45
CA GLY A 235 11.40 10.69 1.03
C GLY A 235 11.18 10.87 2.53
N ASP A 236 11.13 12.11 3.02
CA ASP A 236 10.83 12.38 4.41
C ASP A 236 9.35 12.07 4.73
N ARG A 237 9.11 11.73 6.01
CA ARG A 237 7.79 11.33 6.50
C ARG A 237 6.70 12.34 6.13
N THR A 238 6.97 13.64 6.25
CA THR A 238 5.99 14.69 6.02
C THR A 238 5.60 14.73 4.55
N ARG A 239 6.58 14.81 3.64
CA ARG A 239 6.34 14.85 2.19
C ARG A 239 5.65 13.60 1.68
N LEU A 240 6.08 12.42 2.14
CA LEU A 240 5.43 11.16 1.77
C LEU A 240 3.98 11.15 2.24
N SER A 241 3.71 11.54 3.49
CA SER A 241 2.35 11.57 4.05
C SER A 241 1.43 12.52 3.29
N GLU A 242 1.91 13.73 2.97
CA GLU A 242 1.17 14.72 2.18
C GLU A 242 0.87 14.20 0.77
N LYS A 243 1.86 13.58 0.13
CA LYS A 243 1.67 13.03 -1.22
C LYS A 243 0.69 11.85 -1.21
N VAL A 244 0.80 10.93 -0.25
CA VAL A 244 -0.17 9.83 -0.07
C VAL A 244 -1.58 10.39 0.18
N ALA A 245 -1.72 11.40 1.04
CA ALA A 245 -3.01 12.06 1.28
C ALA A 245 -3.60 12.65 -0.02
N SER A 246 -2.77 13.26 -0.87
CA SER A 246 -3.20 13.80 -2.17
C SER A 246 -3.74 12.74 -3.13
N LEU A 247 -3.24 11.50 -3.06
CA LEU A 247 -3.77 10.39 -3.85
C LEU A 247 -5.23 10.08 -3.46
N GLY A 248 -5.55 10.08 -2.16
CA GLY A 248 -6.92 9.85 -1.69
C GLY A 248 -7.87 11.03 -1.95
N ALA A 249 -7.33 12.25 -1.96
CA ALA A 249 -8.09 13.46 -2.25
C ALA A 249 -8.42 13.64 -3.74
N SER A 250 -7.66 13.01 -4.64
CA SER A 250 -7.78 13.21 -6.08
C SER A 250 -9.21 12.91 -6.57
N PRO A 251 -9.82 13.79 -7.40
CA PRO A 251 -11.09 13.50 -8.03
C PRO A 251 -10.89 12.36 -9.03
N HIS A 252 -11.79 11.37 -8.97
CA HIS A 252 -11.83 10.22 -9.88
C HIS A 252 -13.06 10.31 -10.75
#